data_AF-A0A4Z0KR49-F1
#
_entry.id   AF-A0A4Z0KR49-F1
#
_cell.length_a   1.000
_cell.length_b   1.000
_cell.length_c   1.000
_cell.angle_alpha   90.00
_cell.angle_beta   90.00
_cell.angle_gamma   90.00
#
_symmetry.space_group_name_H-M   'P 1'
#
loop_
_entity.id
_entity.type
_entity.pdbx_description
1 polymer ?
#
loop_
_entity_poly.entity_id
_entity_poly.type
_entity_poly.pdbx_seq_one_letter_code
_entity_poly.pdbx_strand_id
1 'polypeptide(L)'
;SLYMLDHSGKPGQEALKSLRDDEAFTQNRKRNRELMTFLQRNKVSPTADDLARVVMIAPGSQKPDAAFWAFVKEQSYSGASCLEPDACVLVSQDLNGDGQPEQVLYNFIVAESQVYGLKEGKWTQKAFARLPDGFSKTQLLHAIAGHQLDSAPKAWRDIIVDGQRLDVDYYNE
;
A
#
# COMPACT_ATOMS: atom_id res chain seq x y z
N SER A 1 -0.66 3.17 -33.44
CA SER A 1 0.20 2.71 -32.32
C SER A 1 0.08 3.71 -31.18
N LEU A 2 -0.09 3.27 -29.92
CA LEU A 2 -0.21 4.16 -28.75
C LEU A 2 1.02 5.06 -28.59
N TYR A 3 2.22 4.53 -28.88
CA TYR A 3 3.47 5.30 -28.87
C TYR A 3 3.45 6.48 -29.83
N MET A 4 2.93 6.29 -31.05
CA MET A 4 2.82 7.37 -32.04
C MET A 4 1.87 8.46 -31.55
N LEU A 5 0.77 8.09 -30.90
CA LEU A 5 -0.17 9.06 -30.34
C LEU A 5 0.48 9.85 -29.19
N ASP A 6 1.23 9.19 -28.31
CA ASP A 6 1.94 9.86 -27.20
C ASP A 6 2.93 10.94 -27.69
N HIS A 7 3.57 10.72 -28.83
CA HIS A 7 4.58 11.63 -29.41
C HIS A 7 4.01 12.64 -30.44
N SER A 8 2.69 12.62 -30.68
CA SER A 8 2.03 13.52 -31.65
C SER A 8 1.52 14.82 -31.03
N GLY A 9 2.02 15.20 -29.85
CA GLY A 9 1.61 16.43 -29.16
C GLY A 9 0.13 16.43 -28.76
N LYS A 10 -0.51 17.60 -28.76
CA LYS A 10 -1.90 17.78 -28.30
C LYS A 10 -2.92 16.90 -29.04
N PRO A 11 -2.92 16.79 -30.39
CA PRO A 11 -3.85 15.89 -31.09
C PRO A 11 -3.68 14.42 -30.70
N GLY A 12 -2.43 14.00 -30.46
CA GLY A 12 -2.12 12.66 -30.00
C GLY A 12 -2.63 12.36 -28.59
N GLN A 13 -2.50 13.32 -27.68
CA GLN A 13 -3.04 13.20 -26.31
C GLN A 13 -4.57 13.18 -26.29
N GLU A 14 -5.24 13.95 -27.14
CA GLU A 14 -6.70 13.89 -27.31
C GLU A 14 -7.15 12.53 -27.84
N ALA A 15 -6.42 11.97 -28.81
CA ALA A 15 -6.67 10.62 -29.32
C ALA A 15 -6.47 9.55 -28.24
N LEU A 16 -5.42 9.63 -27.42
CA LEU A 16 -5.23 8.73 -26.27
C LEU A 16 -6.41 8.82 -25.29
N LYS A 17 -6.90 10.03 -24.98
CA LYS A 17 -8.06 10.21 -24.10
C LYS A 17 -9.33 9.62 -24.71
N SER A 18 -9.53 9.77 -26.02
CA SER A 18 -10.67 9.17 -26.71
C SER A 18 -10.65 7.64 -26.69
N LEU A 19 -9.46 7.01 -26.76
CA LEU A 19 -9.32 5.56 -26.67
C LEU A 19 -9.68 4.98 -25.29
N ARG A 20 -9.62 5.81 -24.23
CA ARG A 20 -10.03 5.41 -22.88
C ARG A 20 -11.53 5.15 -22.81
N ASP A 21 -12.30 5.89 -23.59
CA ASP A 21 -13.75 5.85 -23.59
C ASP A 21 -14.30 4.92 -24.70
N ASP A 22 -13.42 4.23 -25.44
CA ASP A 22 -13.75 3.24 -26.47
C ASP A 22 -13.82 1.83 -25.85
N GLU A 23 -15.04 1.27 -25.76
CA GLU A 23 -15.28 -0.06 -25.18
C GLU A 23 -14.57 -1.19 -25.94
N ALA A 24 -14.53 -1.14 -27.27
CA ALA A 24 -13.87 -2.17 -28.08
C ALA A 24 -12.34 -2.16 -27.87
N PHE A 25 -11.77 -0.99 -27.58
CA PHE A 25 -10.37 -0.85 -27.23
C PHE A 25 -10.07 -1.34 -25.80
N THR A 26 -10.91 -0.97 -24.83
CA THR A 26 -10.68 -1.19 -23.39
C THR A 26 -11.06 -2.59 -22.90
N GLN A 27 -11.88 -3.34 -23.64
CA GLN A 27 -12.18 -4.75 -23.36
C GLN A 27 -10.93 -5.64 -23.32
N ASN A 28 -9.88 -5.28 -24.07
CA ASN A 28 -8.60 -5.99 -24.01
C ASN A 28 -7.74 -5.47 -22.84
N ARG A 29 -7.64 -6.29 -21.77
CA ARG A 29 -6.90 -5.93 -20.54
C ARG A 29 -5.47 -5.45 -20.78
N LYS A 30 -4.72 -6.07 -21.70
CA LYS A 30 -3.34 -5.69 -21.99
C LYS A 30 -3.28 -4.30 -22.64
N ARG A 31 -4.13 -4.05 -23.65
CA ARG A 31 -4.20 -2.76 -24.34
C ARG A 31 -4.69 -1.65 -23.43
N ASN A 32 -5.66 -1.93 -22.57
CA ASN A 32 -6.15 -0.97 -21.59
C ASN A 32 -5.03 -0.56 -20.61
N ARG A 33 -4.27 -1.53 -20.10
CA ARG A 33 -3.11 -1.26 -19.22
C ARG A 33 -2.06 -0.39 -19.91
N GLU A 34 -1.68 -0.72 -21.14
CA GLU A 34 -0.73 0.08 -21.93
C GLU A 34 -1.22 1.52 -22.16
N LEU A 35 -2.50 1.69 -22.52
CA LEU A 35 -3.11 3.01 -22.70
C LEU A 35 -3.07 3.84 -21.41
N MET A 36 -3.40 3.25 -20.27
CA MET A 36 -3.36 3.94 -18.98
C MET A 36 -1.94 4.40 -18.62
N THR A 37 -0.90 3.62 -18.96
CA THR A 37 0.50 4.05 -18.79
C THR A 37 0.82 5.30 -19.62
N PHE A 38 0.38 5.35 -20.87
CA PHE A 38 0.60 6.54 -21.74
C PHE A 38 -0.16 7.77 -21.25
N LEU A 39 -1.41 7.60 -20.82
CA LEU A 39 -2.22 8.70 -20.26
C LEU A 39 -1.66 9.28 -18.95
N GLN A 40 -0.84 8.51 -18.23
CA GLN A 40 -0.22 8.94 -16.98
C GLN A 40 1.15 9.61 -17.15
N ARG A 41 1.82 9.46 -18.30
CA ARG A 41 3.19 9.98 -18.54
C ARG A 41 3.36 11.49 -18.37
N ASN A 42 2.32 12.26 -18.69
CA ASN A 42 2.34 13.73 -18.61
C ASN A 42 1.62 14.28 -17.37
N LYS A 43 1.18 13.41 -16.45
CA LYS A 43 0.70 13.87 -15.14
C LYS A 43 1.92 14.18 -14.27
N VAL A 44 1.86 15.29 -13.54
CA VAL A 44 2.84 15.59 -12.49
C VAL A 44 2.92 14.37 -11.58
N SER A 45 4.12 13.81 -11.41
CA SER A 45 4.33 12.67 -10.52
C SER A 45 3.84 13.06 -9.11
N PRO A 46 2.90 12.31 -8.53
CA PRO A 46 2.35 12.58 -7.21
C PRO A 46 3.44 12.79 -6.15
N THR A 47 3.23 13.72 -5.24
CA THR A 47 4.15 14.10 -4.16
C THR A 47 3.90 13.29 -2.89
N ALA A 48 4.85 13.31 -1.96
CA ALA A 48 4.64 12.74 -0.63
C ALA A 48 3.48 13.46 0.09
N ASP A 49 3.33 14.76 -0.15
CA ASP A 49 2.23 15.55 0.40
C ASP A 49 0.87 15.16 -0.21
N ASP A 50 0.83 14.67 -1.45
CA ASP A 50 -0.41 14.13 -2.04
C ASP A 50 -0.85 12.88 -1.27
N LEU A 51 0.08 11.97 -0.97
CA LEU A 51 -0.21 10.81 -0.12
C LEU A 51 -0.69 11.23 1.27
N ALA A 52 0.00 12.16 1.91
CA ALA A 52 -0.37 12.66 3.25
C ALA A 52 -1.76 13.31 3.30
N ARG A 53 -2.25 13.84 2.17
CA ARG A 53 -3.60 14.42 2.04
C ARG A 53 -4.68 13.38 1.76
N VAL A 54 -4.37 12.38 0.93
CA VAL A 54 -5.37 11.41 0.44
C VAL A 54 -5.54 10.23 1.39
N VAL A 55 -4.45 9.76 2.01
CA VAL A 55 -4.49 8.62 2.92
C VAL A 55 -5.24 9.00 4.19
N MET A 56 -6.30 8.25 4.50
CA MET A 56 -7.06 8.43 5.72
C MET A 56 -6.22 7.93 6.91
N ILE A 57 -5.97 8.78 7.89
CA ILE A 57 -5.41 8.37 9.17
C ILE A 57 -6.58 7.97 10.08
N ALA A 58 -6.57 6.74 10.58
CA ALA A 58 -7.64 6.24 11.44
C ALA A 58 -7.70 7.02 12.78
N PRO A 59 -8.90 7.18 13.37
CA PRO A 59 -9.02 7.78 14.70
C PRO A 59 -8.15 7.06 15.73
N GLY A 60 -7.50 7.81 16.62
CA GLY A 60 -6.59 7.27 17.63
C GLY A 60 -5.19 6.91 17.12
N SER A 61 -4.94 6.99 15.81
CA SER A 61 -3.60 6.76 15.25
C SER A 61 -2.72 8.00 15.35
N GLN A 62 -1.41 7.78 15.45
CA GLN A 62 -0.41 8.83 15.43
C GLN A 62 -0.29 9.40 14.02
N LYS A 63 -0.14 10.73 13.92
CA LYS A 63 0.10 11.39 12.64
C LYS A 63 1.58 11.20 12.24
N PRO A 64 1.89 10.61 11.08
CA PRO A 64 3.28 10.44 10.66
C PRO A 64 3.94 11.77 10.27
N ASP A 65 5.26 11.80 10.32
CA ASP A 65 6.07 12.92 9.86
C ASP A 65 6.22 12.96 8.32
N ALA A 66 6.84 14.01 7.80
CA ALA A 66 7.09 14.15 6.37
C ALA A 66 8.04 13.07 5.82
N ALA A 67 8.98 12.57 6.66
CA ALA A 67 9.92 11.54 6.26
C ALA A 67 9.23 10.20 5.99
N PHE A 68 8.17 9.88 6.74
CA PHE A 68 7.32 8.72 6.49
C PHE A 68 6.69 8.78 5.10
N TRP A 69 6.04 9.90 4.77
CA TRP A 69 5.35 10.03 3.49
C TRP A 69 6.32 10.03 2.30
N ALA A 70 7.51 10.61 2.47
CA ALA A 70 8.58 10.51 1.49
C ALA A 70 9.00 9.05 1.28
N PHE A 71 9.19 8.30 2.37
CA PHE A 71 9.54 6.88 2.31
C PHE A 71 8.46 6.05 1.62
N VAL A 72 7.18 6.20 2.00
CA VAL A 72 6.06 5.47 1.37
C VAL A 72 5.94 5.79 -0.11
N LYS A 73 6.16 7.05 -0.52
CA LYS A 73 6.17 7.44 -1.93
C LYS A 73 7.23 6.69 -2.74
N GLU A 74 8.42 6.50 -2.17
CA GLU A 74 9.52 5.79 -2.82
C GLU A 74 9.24 4.29 -2.96
N GLN A 75 8.36 3.72 -2.12
CA GLN A 75 7.84 2.36 -2.27
C GLN A 75 6.81 2.30 -3.41
N SER A 76 7.34 2.22 -4.64
CA SER A 76 6.60 2.33 -5.92
C SER A 76 5.27 1.57 -6.05
N TYR A 77 5.10 0.45 -5.33
CA TYR A 77 3.90 -0.38 -5.42
C TYR A 77 2.73 0.14 -4.56
N SER A 78 3.00 0.66 -3.35
CA SER A 78 1.96 1.20 -2.46
C SER A 78 1.72 2.68 -2.63
N GLY A 79 2.75 3.45 -2.99
CA GLY A 79 2.63 4.88 -3.23
C GLY A 79 1.64 5.22 -4.35
N ALA A 80 1.59 4.43 -5.43
CA ALA A 80 0.72 4.74 -6.57
C ALA A 80 -0.77 4.44 -6.31
N SER A 81 -1.07 3.33 -5.63
CA SER A 81 -2.43 2.86 -5.39
C SER A 81 -3.12 3.62 -4.25
N CYS A 82 -2.37 4.07 -3.24
CA CYS A 82 -2.93 4.85 -2.12
C CYS A 82 -3.23 6.32 -2.45
N LEU A 83 -2.94 6.77 -3.68
CA LEU A 83 -3.33 8.08 -4.17
C LEU A 83 -4.75 8.11 -4.72
N GLU A 84 -5.37 6.94 -4.92
CA GLU A 84 -6.80 6.88 -5.19
C GLU A 84 -7.58 7.27 -3.93
N PRO A 85 -8.58 8.15 -4.02
CA PRO A 85 -9.42 8.51 -2.88
C PRO A 85 -10.00 7.27 -2.21
N ASP A 86 -10.00 7.26 -0.87
CA ASP A 86 -10.53 6.18 -0.04
C ASP A 86 -9.83 4.81 -0.17
N ALA A 87 -8.77 4.69 -0.98
CA ALA A 87 -8.09 3.42 -1.24
C ALA A 87 -7.29 2.88 -0.05
N CYS A 88 -6.78 3.77 0.81
CA CYS A 88 -5.90 3.39 1.91
C CYS A 88 -6.29 4.03 3.24
N VAL A 89 -6.05 3.26 4.31
CA VAL A 89 -6.18 3.70 5.70
C VAL A 89 -4.86 3.40 6.42
N LEU A 90 -4.34 4.41 7.12
CA LEU A 90 -3.17 4.27 7.98
C LEU A 90 -3.62 4.11 9.44
N VAL A 91 -3.09 3.09 10.10
CA VAL A 91 -3.39 2.78 11.50
C VAL A 91 -2.09 2.62 12.28
N SER A 92 -1.99 3.28 13.43
CA SER A 92 -0.88 3.05 14.36
C SER A 92 -1.19 1.85 15.26
N GLN A 93 -0.31 0.86 15.29
CA GLN A 93 -0.45 -0.36 16.09
C GLN A 93 0.90 -0.75 16.67
N ASP A 94 0.96 -1.04 17.96
CA ASP A 94 2.14 -1.62 18.59
C ASP A 94 2.14 -3.13 18.32
N LEU A 95 2.84 -3.54 17.26
CA LEU A 95 2.82 -4.93 16.77
C LEU A 95 3.90 -5.79 17.43
N ASN A 96 4.89 -5.17 18.07
CA ASN A 96 5.99 -5.85 18.74
C ASN A 96 5.94 -5.73 20.28
N GLY A 97 5.04 -4.90 20.83
CA GLY A 97 4.82 -4.71 22.26
C GLY A 97 5.86 -3.82 22.94
N ASP A 98 6.60 -2.97 22.20
CA ASP A 98 7.65 -2.11 22.75
C ASP A 98 7.16 -0.72 23.20
N GLY A 99 5.87 -0.43 23.03
CA GLY A 99 5.24 0.85 23.34
C GLY A 99 5.42 1.93 22.28
N GLN A 100 6.13 1.67 21.18
CA GLN A 100 6.25 2.52 20.01
C GLN A 100 5.47 1.91 18.84
N PRO A 101 4.29 2.47 18.49
CA PRO A 101 3.47 1.84 17.47
C PRO A 101 4.09 1.96 16.07
N GLU A 102 4.06 0.84 15.34
CA GLU A 102 4.26 0.82 13.90
C GLU A 102 3.11 1.50 13.14
N GLN A 103 3.42 1.97 11.94
CA GLN A 103 2.44 2.51 11.00
C GLN A 103 2.03 1.42 10.01
N VAL A 104 0.78 0.98 10.10
CA VAL A 104 0.20 -0.06 9.23
C VAL A 104 -0.65 0.59 8.16
N LEU A 105 -0.20 0.53 6.91
CA LEU A 105 -0.91 1.05 5.75
C LEU A 105 -1.74 -0.06 5.11
N TYR A 106 -3.06 -0.03 5.31
CA TYR A 106 -4.01 -0.93 4.67
C TYR A 106 -4.37 -0.39 3.30
N ASN A 107 -4.14 -1.20 2.25
CA ASN A 107 -4.41 -0.88 0.87
C ASN A 107 -5.48 -1.81 0.30
N PHE A 108 -6.68 -1.28 0.12
CA PHE A 108 -7.85 -2.05 -0.32
C PHE A 108 -7.88 -2.28 -1.83
N ILE A 109 -7.06 -1.57 -2.61
CA ILE A 109 -6.99 -1.74 -4.08
C ILE A 109 -6.18 -2.99 -4.44
N VAL A 110 -5.08 -3.23 -3.73
CA VAL A 110 -4.23 -4.42 -3.95
C VAL A 110 -4.46 -5.53 -2.92
N ALA A 111 -5.38 -5.31 -1.97
CA ALA A 111 -5.72 -6.25 -0.90
C ALA A 111 -4.51 -6.65 -0.04
N GLU A 112 -3.70 -5.68 0.39
CA GLU A 112 -2.54 -5.91 1.25
C GLU A 112 -2.42 -4.81 2.33
N SER A 113 -1.73 -5.13 3.42
CA SER A 113 -1.27 -4.17 4.43
C SER A 113 0.25 -4.17 4.51
N GLN A 114 0.87 -3.01 4.62
CA GLN A 114 2.30 -2.87 4.84
C GLN A 114 2.56 -2.29 6.21
N VAL A 115 3.60 -2.79 6.88
CA VAL A 115 4.00 -2.36 8.21
C VAL A 115 5.29 -1.55 8.09
N TYR A 116 5.27 -0.34 8.64
CA TYR A 116 6.42 0.55 8.67
C TYR A 116 6.79 0.88 10.12
N GLY A 117 8.09 0.87 10.40
CA GLY A 117 8.62 1.23 11.71
C GLY A 117 9.92 1.99 11.58
N LEU A 118 10.35 2.62 12.66
CA LEU A 118 11.66 3.24 12.73
C LEU A 118 12.74 2.18 12.98
N LYS A 119 13.88 2.33 12.29
CA LYS A 119 15.13 1.63 12.60
C LYS A 119 16.22 2.68 12.57
N GLU A 120 16.89 2.89 13.71
CA GLU A 120 17.95 3.90 13.85
C GLU A 120 17.50 5.31 13.41
N GLY A 121 16.26 5.68 13.74
CA GLY A 121 15.67 6.97 13.38
C GLY A 121 15.27 7.13 11.92
N LYS A 122 15.32 6.06 11.10
CA LYS A 122 14.86 6.07 9.70
C LYS A 122 13.68 5.14 9.50
N TRP A 123 12.73 5.55 8.66
CA TRP A 123 11.61 4.71 8.26
C TRP A 123 12.09 3.52 7.44
N THR A 124 11.53 2.35 7.75
CA THR A 124 11.75 1.12 6.99
C THR A 124 10.45 0.33 6.92
N GLN A 125 10.28 -0.44 5.84
CA GLN A 125 9.21 -1.43 5.75
C GLN A 125 9.64 -2.67 6.52
N LYS A 126 8.88 -3.02 7.55
CA LYS A 126 9.13 -4.16 8.45
C LYS A 126 8.48 -5.43 7.94
N ALA A 127 7.27 -5.31 7.43
CA ALA A 127 6.49 -6.47 6.99
C ALA A 127 5.41 -6.09 5.98
N PHE A 128 4.74 -7.10 5.45
CA PHE A 128 3.47 -6.96 4.77
C PHE A 128 2.58 -8.16 5.12
N ALA A 129 1.27 -8.01 4.90
CA ALA A 129 0.27 -9.05 5.03
C ALA A 129 -0.75 -8.91 3.90
N ARG A 130 -1.31 -10.02 3.45
CA ARG A 130 -2.46 -9.98 2.53
C ARG A 130 -3.74 -9.81 3.32
N LEU A 131 -4.65 -8.99 2.80
CA LEU A 131 -5.98 -8.83 3.36
C LEU A 131 -6.83 -10.04 2.92
N PRO A 132 -7.67 -10.59 3.82
CA PRO A 132 -8.61 -11.65 3.45
C PRO A 132 -9.59 -11.21 2.35
N ASP A 133 -10.09 -12.16 1.57
CA ASP A 133 -11.14 -11.87 0.58
C ASP A 133 -12.38 -11.26 1.25
N GLY A 134 -12.88 -10.18 0.67
CA GLY A 134 -14.02 -9.43 1.22
C GLY A 134 -13.69 -8.55 2.43
N PHE A 135 -12.43 -8.50 2.89
CA PHE A 135 -12.00 -7.55 3.91
C PHE A 135 -12.05 -6.11 3.37
N SER A 136 -12.82 -5.26 4.04
CA SER A 136 -13.15 -3.92 3.57
C SER A 136 -12.73 -2.82 4.54
N LYS A 137 -12.58 -1.60 4.02
CA LYS A 137 -12.36 -0.38 4.81
C LYS A 137 -13.40 -0.24 5.92
N THR A 138 -14.68 -0.48 5.62
CA THR A 138 -15.77 -0.38 6.59
C THR A 138 -15.59 -1.36 7.74
N GLN A 139 -15.19 -2.61 7.47
CA GLN A 139 -14.92 -3.59 8.52
C GLN A 139 -13.74 -3.17 9.40
N LEU A 140 -12.63 -2.70 8.80
CA LEU A 140 -11.49 -2.19 9.55
C LEU A 140 -11.90 -1.02 10.48
N LEU A 141 -12.61 -0.03 9.94
CA LEU A 141 -13.04 1.14 10.72
C LEU A 141 -14.03 0.77 11.83
N HIS A 142 -14.92 -0.20 11.58
CA HIS A 142 -15.81 -0.74 12.61
C HIS A 142 -15.03 -1.43 13.73
N ALA A 143 -14.02 -2.24 13.39
CA ALA A 143 -13.17 -2.90 14.38
C ALA A 143 -12.39 -1.88 15.22
N ILE A 144 -11.86 -0.81 14.59
CA ILE A 144 -11.19 0.28 15.30
C ILE A 144 -12.14 0.98 16.27
N ALA A 145 -13.33 1.39 15.81
CA ALA A 145 -14.31 2.07 16.65
C ALA A 145 -14.81 1.18 17.81
N GLY A 146 -14.91 -0.13 17.57
CA GLY A 146 -15.30 -1.13 18.56
C GLY A 146 -14.18 -1.58 19.50
N HIS A 147 -12.94 -1.09 19.34
CA HIS A 147 -11.75 -1.58 20.06
C HIS A 147 -11.52 -3.09 19.89
N GLN A 148 -11.75 -3.60 18.67
CA GLN A 148 -11.62 -5.01 18.28
C GLN A 148 -10.45 -5.26 17.33
N LEU A 149 -9.65 -4.23 17.02
CA LEU A 149 -8.40 -4.38 16.29
C LEU A 149 -7.27 -4.62 17.29
N ASP A 150 -6.58 -5.75 17.17
CA ASP A 150 -5.54 -6.19 18.10
C ASP A 150 -4.41 -6.90 17.35
N SER A 151 -3.26 -7.09 18.01
CA SER A 151 -2.14 -7.88 17.52
C SER A 151 -2.07 -9.22 18.24
N ALA A 152 -1.51 -10.24 17.59
CA ALA A 152 -1.30 -11.55 18.18
C ALA A 152 0.19 -11.93 18.07
N PRO A 153 0.81 -12.49 19.12
CA PRO A 153 2.20 -12.89 19.07
C PRO A 153 2.41 -14.00 18.03
N LYS A 154 3.53 -13.95 17.28
CA LYS A 154 3.96 -15.08 16.45
C LYS A 154 4.38 -16.23 17.37
N ALA A 155 3.72 -17.38 17.26
CA ALA A 155 4.04 -18.55 18.08
C ALA A 155 5.09 -19.43 17.39
N TRP A 156 6.30 -19.51 17.93
CA TRP A 156 7.32 -20.45 17.45
C TRP A 156 8.05 -21.14 18.60
N ARG A 157 8.32 -22.44 18.42
CA ARG A 157 8.94 -23.32 19.42
C ARG A 157 9.98 -24.22 18.75
N ASP A 158 11.11 -24.43 19.41
CA ASP A 158 12.17 -25.33 18.94
C ASP A 158 11.76 -26.79 18.90
N ILE A 159 12.49 -27.57 18.11
CA ILE A 159 12.29 -29.02 18.01
C ILE A 159 13.22 -29.72 19.00
N ILE A 160 12.70 -30.69 19.74
CA ILE A 160 13.49 -31.58 20.59
C ILE A 160 13.42 -33.00 20.00
N VAL A 161 14.59 -33.61 19.75
CA VAL A 161 14.73 -35.01 19.31
C VAL A 161 15.62 -35.72 20.31
N ASP A 162 15.06 -36.65 21.09
CA ASP A 162 15.79 -37.46 22.09
C ASP A 162 16.65 -36.65 23.08
N GLY A 163 16.12 -35.49 23.51
CA GLY A 163 16.82 -34.57 24.40
C GLY A 163 17.84 -33.67 23.70
N GLN A 164 18.08 -33.86 22.40
CA GLN A 164 18.86 -32.96 21.57
C GLN A 164 17.95 -31.90 20.94
N ARG A 165 18.29 -30.64 21.19
CA ARG A 165 17.60 -29.50 20.58
C ARG A 165 18.02 -29.35 19.12
N LEU A 166 17.05 -29.31 18.22
CA LEU A 166 17.19 -28.85 16.86
C LEU A 166 16.66 -27.42 16.81
N ASP A 167 17.56 -26.51 16.46
CA ASP A 167 17.21 -25.11 16.26
C ASP A 167 16.30 -24.98 15.04
N VAL A 168 15.23 -24.18 15.16
CA VAL A 168 14.30 -23.92 14.06
C VAL A 168 14.47 -22.46 13.64
N ASP A 169 15.10 -22.25 12.49
CA ASP A 169 15.21 -20.92 11.90
C ASP A 169 13.91 -20.52 11.21
N TYR A 170 13.38 -19.35 11.59
CA TYR A 170 12.16 -18.79 11.02
C TYR A 170 12.50 -17.58 10.17
N TYR A 171 12.04 -17.57 8.91
CA TYR A 171 12.06 -16.35 8.11
C TYR A 171 10.94 -15.40 8.58
N ASN A 172 11.31 -14.40 9.38
CA ASN A 172 11.00 -12.96 9.22
C ASN A 172 11.20 -12.21 10.55
N GLU A 173 12.35 -11.55 10.70
CA GLU A 173 12.51 -10.31 11.49
C GLU A 173 12.34 -9.07 10.57
#